data_AF-J2HN56-F1
#
_entry.id   AF-J2HN56-F1
#
_cell.length_a   1.000
_cell.length_b   1.000
_cell.length_c   1.000
_cell.angle_alpha   90.00
_cell.angle_beta   90.00
_cell.angle_gamma   90.00
#
_symmetry.space_group_name_H-M   'P 1'
#
loop_
_entity.id
_entity.type
_entity.pdbx_description
1 polymer ?
#
loop_
_entity_poly.entity_id
_entity_poly.type
_entity_poly.pdbx_seq_one_letter_code
_entity_poly.pdbx_strand_id
1 'polypeptide(L)'
;MTSALFPNALAGLALAPLTLAGALLLRRAWRSAGPRRPWLIAGGWALLVLALGLGAVLLGGARGPAIVLALGSTVALALVASGIELRDARKTAPRELALEPSERRRVVWRGWLRGFLAGPLAGVAALGCGLAVAICAPGAVQSRMVIGGLLVPFLWAGGMAWTLSDDRILRATAVLTGVAVATLGAAFLKGAL
;
A
#
# COMPACT_ATOMS: atom_id res chain seq x y z
N MET A 1 -14.99 25.04 20.17
CA MET A 1 -14.32 23.77 19.77
C MET A 1 -14.48 23.42 18.28
N THR A 2 -15.18 24.21 17.46
CA THR A 2 -15.44 23.93 16.03
C THR A 2 -14.48 24.60 15.04
N SER A 3 -13.71 25.62 15.47
CA SER A 3 -12.85 26.42 14.58
C SER A 3 -11.58 25.71 14.09
N ALA A 4 -11.11 24.66 14.78
CA ALA A 4 -9.90 23.94 14.39
C ALA A 4 -10.15 22.83 13.35
N LEU A 5 -11.40 22.42 13.12
CA LEU A 5 -11.74 21.35 12.16
C LEU A 5 -11.67 21.83 10.70
N PHE A 6 -12.11 23.05 10.43
CA PHE A 6 -12.10 23.66 9.09
C PHE A 6 -10.70 23.80 8.45
N PRO A 7 -9.68 24.37 9.12
CA PRO A 7 -8.35 24.52 8.51
C PRO A 7 -7.68 23.16 8.23
N ASN A 8 -7.95 22.16 9.07
CA ASN A 8 -7.42 20.81 8.88
C ASN A 8 -8.08 20.08 7.70
N ALA A 9 -9.39 20.27 7.49
CA ALA A 9 -10.09 19.71 6.34
C ALA A 9 -9.61 20.34 5.01
N LEU A 10 -9.37 21.66 5.01
CA LEU A 10 -8.84 22.37 3.85
C LEU A 10 -7.41 21.95 3.51
N ALA A 11 -6.55 21.79 4.52
CA ALA A 11 -5.20 21.27 4.33
C ALA A 11 -5.19 19.80 3.84
N GLY A 12 -6.13 18.97 4.31
CA GLY A 12 -6.33 17.62 3.76
C GLY A 12 -6.77 17.62 2.30
N LEU A 13 -7.71 18.50 1.92
CA LEU A 13 -8.14 18.69 0.53
C LEU A 13 -7.01 19.22 -0.37
N ALA A 14 -6.13 20.08 0.15
CA ALA A 14 -4.97 20.59 -0.58
C ALA A 14 -3.95 19.48 -0.92
N LEU A 15 -3.93 18.37 -0.18
CA LEU A 15 -3.07 17.20 -0.45
C LEU A 15 -3.72 16.19 -1.41
N ALA A 16 -5.05 16.24 -1.60
CA ALA A 16 -5.77 15.40 -2.56
C ALA A 16 -5.26 15.50 -4.02
N PRO A 17 -4.90 16.67 -4.58
CA PRO A 17 -4.33 16.73 -5.92
C PRO A 17 -2.98 16.03 -6.03
N LEU A 18 -2.15 16.01 -4.96
CA LEU A 18 -0.89 15.27 -4.97
C LEU A 18 -1.12 13.76 -5.02
N THR A 19 -2.04 13.24 -4.21
CA THR A 19 -2.36 11.81 -4.20
C THR A 19 -2.99 11.38 -5.51
N LEU A 20 -3.84 12.23 -6.10
CA LEU A 20 -4.47 12.01 -7.41
C LEU A 20 -3.46 12.05 -8.55
N ALA A 21 -2.57 13.05 -8.58
CA ALA A 21 -1.52 13.14 -9.59
C ALA A 21 -0.55 11.95 -9.50
N GLY A 22 -0.15 11.55 -8.30
CA GLY A 22 0.67 10.35 -8.09
C GLY A 22 -0.01 9.08 -8.62
N ALA A 23 -1.29 8.89 -8.31
CA ALA A 23 -2.06 7.75 -8.78
C ALA A 23 -2.28 7.74 -10.31
N LEU A 24 -2.51 8.91 -10.92
CA LEU A 24 -2.63 9.05 -12.38
C LEU A 24 -1.32 8.78 -13.11
N LEU A 25 -0.17 9.22 -12.57
CA LEU A 25 1.14 8.90 -13.13
C LEU A 25 1.41 7.41 -13.12
N LEU A 26 1.08 6.73 -12.01
CA LEU A 26 1.18 5.27 -11.92
C LEU A 26 0.24 4.57 -12.92
N ARG A 27 -1.02 5.01 -13.03
CA ARG A 27 -1.97 4.49 -14.03
C ARG A 27 -1.45 4.67 -15.46
N ARG A 28 -0.84 5.81 -15.77
CA ARG A 28 -0.24 6.10 -17.09
C ARG A 28 0.98 5.23 -17.35
N ALA A 29 1.83 5.04 -16.35
CA ALA A 29 3.01 4.17 -16.43
C ALA A 29 2.62 2.72 -16.73
N TRP A 30 1.49 2.26 -16.22
CA TRP A 30 1.01 0.90 -16.43
C TRP A 30 0.28 0.71 -17.76
N ARG A 31 -0.34 1.78 -18.29
CA ARG A 31 -0.96 1.77 -19.62
C ARG A 31 0.01 1.90 -20.79
N SER A 32 1.23 2.40 -20.56
CA SER A 32 2.20 2.66 -21.62
C SER A 32 3.51 1.90 -21.40
N ALA A 33 3.80 0.94 -22.28
CA ALA A 33 5.06 0.18 -22.28
C ALA A 33 6.17 0.97 -23.02
N GLY A 34 6.42 2.22 -22.59
CA GLY A 34 7.41 3.10 -23.21
C GLY A 34 8.67 3.30 -22.37
N PRO A 35 9.74 3.89 -22.93
CA PRO A 35 10.99 4.19 -22.21
C PRO A 35 10.82 5.17 -21.04
N ARG A 36 9.70 5.91 -20.99
CA ARG A 36 9.34 6.81 -19.88
C ARG A 36 8.70 6.08 -18.70
N ARG A 37 8.36 4.79 -18.83
CA ARG A 37 7.72 3.99 -17.78
C ARG A 37 8.45 4.02 -16.42
N PRO A 38 9.77 3.77 -16.33
CA PRO A 38 10.45 3.83 -15.03
C PRO A 38 10.38 5.24 -14.40
N TRP A 39 10.48 6.30 -15.20
CA TRP A 39 10.37 7.69 -14.74
C TRP A 39 8.96 8.03 -14.24
N LEU A 40 7.92 7.54 -14.91
CA LEU A 40 6.54 7.73 -14.46
C LEU A 40 6.25 6.96 -13.16
N ILE A 41 6.82 5.76 -12.99
CA ILE A 41 6.72 5.00 -11.74
C ILE A 41 7.44 5.76 -10.61
N ALA A 42 8.68 6.16 -10.83
CA ALA A 42 9.46 6.92 -9.85
C ALA A 42 8.77 8.23 -9.47
N GLY A 43 8.27 8.99 -10.45
CA GLY A 43 7.54 10.24 -10.23
C GLY A 43 6.24 10.02 -9.46
N GLY A 44 5.46 8.99 -9.80
CA GLY A 44 4.23 8.65 -9.08
C GLY A 44 4.48 8.31 -7.61
N TRP A 45 5.49 7.50 -7.32
CA TRP A 45 5.90 7.18 -5.94
C TRP A 45 6.46 8.40 -5.21
N ALA A 46 7.30 9.21 -5.86
CA ALA A 46 7.85 10.43 -5.27
C ALA A 46 6.73 11.40 -4.85
N LEU A 47 5.69 11.56 -5.67
CA LEU A 47 4.52 12.38 -5.34
C LEU A 47 3.74 11.84 -4.14
N LEU A 48 3.59 10.52 -4.01
CA LEU A 48 2.92 9.91 -2.86
C LEU A 48 3.74 10.07 -1.56
N VAL A 49 5.07 9.88 -1.64
CA VAL A 49 5.98 10.12 -0.50
C VAL A 49 5.97 11.60 -0.11
N LEU A 50 5.98 12.50 -1.10
CA LEU A 50 5.88 13.94 -0.85
C LEU A 50 4.55 14.30 -0.19
N ALA A 51 3.43 13.70 -0.62
CA ALA A 51 2.14 13.88 0.02
C ALA A 51 2.15 13.44 1.49
N LEU A 52 2.78 12.30 1.80
CA LEU A 52 2.92 11.80 3.16
C LEU A 52 3.77 12.73 4.04
N GLY A 53 4.91 13.20 3.51
CA GLY A 53 5.79 14.13 4.20
C GLY A 53 5.11 15.47 4.48
N LEU A 54 4.47 16.05 3.46
CA LEU A 54 3.69 17.29 3.61
C LEU A 54 2.52 17.10 4.57
N GLY A 55 1.82 15.97 4.50
CA GLY A 55 0.78 15.62 5.46
C GLY A 55 1.31 15.62 6.89
N ALA A 56 2.43 14.95 7.15
CA ALA A 56 3.04 14.89 8.47
C ALA A 56 3.46 16.26 9.02
N VAL A 57 3.99 17.14 8.16
CA VAL A 57 4.40 18.50 8.53
C VAL A 57 3.19 19.41 8.79
N LEU A 58 2.18 19.38 7.92
CA LEU A 58 1.06 20.33 7.94
C LEU A 58 -0.05 19.95 8.93
N LEU A 59 -0.32 18.65 9.07
CA LEU A 59 -1.46 18.12 9.84
C LEU A 59 -1.00 17.34 11.08
N GLY A 60 0.32 17.28 11.30
CA GLY A 60 0.96 16.54 12.40
C GLY A 60 1.26 15.09 12.05
N GLY A 61 2.28 14.53 12.73
CA GLY A 61 2.88 13.24 12.39
C GLY A 61 1.96 12.02 12.48
N ALA A 62 0.80 12.12 13.15
CA ALA A 62 -0.19 11.04 13.21
C ALA A 62 -1.34 11.25 12.21
N ARG A 63 -1.96 12.44 12.23
CA ARG A 63 -3.19 12.72 11.46
C ARG A 63 -2.91 12.89 9.97
N GLY A 64 -1.82 13.56 9.62
CA GLY A 64 -1.43 13.82 8.24
C GLY A 64 -1.25 12.55 7.41
N PRO A 65 -0.38 11.62 7.82
CA PRO A 65 -0.19 10.35 7.12
C PRO A 65 -1.48 9.55 7.02
N ALA A 66 -2.30 9.51 8.08
CA ALA A 66 -3.57 8.79 8.06
C ALA A 66 -4.54 9.35 7.02
N ILE A 67 -4.68 10.69 6.93
CA ILE A 67 -5.53 11.36 5.94
C ILE A 67 -5.01 11.11 4.52
N VAL A 68 -3.71 11.26 4.30
CA VAL A 68 -3.08 11.06 2.98
C VAL A 68 -3.24 9.61 2.50
N LEU A 69 -3.05 8.63 3.38
CA LEU A 69 -3.27 7.22 3.07
C LEU A 69 -4.74 6.94 2.73
N ALA A 70 -5.68 7.44 3.54
CA ALA A 70 -7.10 7.25 3.28
C ALA A 70 -7.55 7.86 1.94
N LEU A 71 -7.12 9.11 1.66
CA LEU A 71 -7.40 9.79 0.39
C LEU A 71 -6.74 9.07 -0.78
N GLY A 72 -5.46 8.71 -0.65
CA GLY A 72 -4.71 7.99 -1.67
C GLY A 72 -5.36 6.66 -2.03
N SER A 73 -5.76 5.86 -1.03
CA SER A 73 -6.49 4.60 -1.24
C SER A 73 -7.85 4.83 -1.92
N THR A 74 -8.60 5.85 -1.50
CA THR A 74 -9.91 6.17 -2.09
C THR A 74 -9.78 6.57 -3.55
N VAL A 75 -8.80 7.43 -3.88
CA VAL A 75 -8.54 7.86 -5.25
C VAL A 75 -8.06 6.69 -6.10
N ALA A 76 -7.17 5.85 -5.59
CA ALA A 76 -6.71 4.66 -6.30
C ALA A 76 -7.89 3.70 -6.60
N LEU A 77 -8.76 3.45 -5.62
CA LEU A 77 -9.97 2.65 -5.79
C LEU A 77 -10.92 3.25 -6.83
N ALA A 78 -11.16 4.57 -6.78
CA ALA A 78 -11.98 5.26 -7.77
C ALA A 78 -11.39 5.14 -9.18
N LEU A 79 -10.06 5.24 -9.32
CA LEU A 79 -9.37 5.06 -10.61
C LEU A 79 -9.48 3.62 -11.11
N VAL A 80 -9.36 2.63 -10.23
CA VAL A 80 -9.58 1.22 -10.58
C VAL A 80 -11.03 1.00 -11.01
N ALA A 81 -12.00 1.48 -10.24
CA ALA A 81 -13.43 1.39 -10.56
C ALA A 81 -13.76 2.06 -11.90
N SER A 82 -13.17 3.22 -12.20
CA SER A 82 -13.32 3.90 -13.49
C SER A 82 -12.69 3.15 -14.67
N GLY A 83 -11.83 2.16 -14.40
CA GLY A 83 -11.18 1.32 -15.40
C GLY A 83 -11.81 -0.07 -15.53
N ILE A 84 -12.87 -0.37 -14.79
CA ILE A 84 -13.59 -1.63 -14.92
C ILE A 84 -14.39 -1.57 -16.22
N GLU A 85 -13.80 -2.12 -17.28
CA GLU A 85 -14.58 -2.53 -18.45
C GLU A 85 -15.37 -3.78 -18.05
N LEU A 86 -16.70 -3.64 -17.98
CA LEU A 86 -17.60 -4.78 -17.85
C LEU A 86 -17.29 -5.75 -18.99
N ARG A 87 -16.73 -6.91 -18.65
CA ARG A 87 -16.37 -7.94 -19.62
C ARG A 87 -17.64 -8.37 -20.34
N ASP A 88 -17.76 -8.00 -21.62
CA ASP A 88 -18.79 -8.54 -22.49
C ASP A 88 -18.64 -10.06 -22.54
N ALA A 89 -19.54 -10.78 -21.88
CA ALA A 89 -19.56 -12.24 -21.85
C ALA A 89 -19.70 -12.87 -23.25
N ARG A 90 -19.97 -12.06 -24.29
CA ARG A 90 -20.12 -12.48 -25.69
C ARG A 90 -18.86 -12.35 -26.55
N LYS A 91 -17.77 -11.75 -26.06
CA LYS A 91 -16.52 -11.73 -26.83
C LYS A 91 -15.72 -12.99 -26.52
N THR A 92 -16.01 -14.05 -27.27
CA THR A 92 -15.13 -15.22 -27.37
C THR A 92 -13.76 -14.73 -27.86
N ALA A 93 -12.73 -14.84 -27.03
CA ALA A 93 -11.37 -14.49 -27.43
C ALA A 93 -10.96 -15.36 -28.65
N PRO A 94 -10.40 -14.78 -29.72
CA PRO A 94 -9.87 -15.57 -30.83
C PRO A 94 -8.75 -16.47 -30.30
N ARG A 95 -8.94 -17.78 -30.47
CA ARG A 95 -8.18 -18.88 -29.86
C ARG A 95 -6.77 -19.07 -30.44
N GLU A 96 -6.08 -18.03 -30.92
CA GLU A 96 -4.87 -18.24 -31.74
C GLU A 96 -3.75 -17.20 -31.64
N LEU A 97 -3.69 -16.39 -30.59
CA LEU A 97 -2.46 -15.66 -30.26
C LEU A 97 -1.80 -16.34 -29.07
N ALA A 98 -0.61 -16.89 -29.33
CA ALA A 98 0.28 -17.56 -28.40
C ALA A 98 0.06 -17.14 -26.94
N LEU A 99 -0.58 -18.02 -26.17
CA LEU A 99 -0.78 -17.86 -24.72
C LEU A 99 0.55 -17.43 -24.10
N GLU A 100 0.61 -16.23 -23.53
CA GLU A 100 1.75 -15.82 -22.71
C GLU A 100 1.91 -16.85 -21.57
N PRO A 101 3.13 -17.17 -21.11
CA PRO A 101 3.36 -18.21 -20.09
C PRO A 101 2.58 -18.03 -18.77
N SER A 102 1.98 -16.85 -18.54
CA SER A 102 1.09 -16.48 -17.44
C SER A 102 -0.33 -17.08 -17.56
N GLU A 103 -0.72 -17.58 -18.72
CA GLU A 103 -2.01 -18.21 -19.00
C GLU A 103 -2.02 -19.73 -18.72
N ARG A 104 -0.94 -20.27 -18.12
CA ARG A 104 -0.92 -21.64 -17.59
C ARG A 104 -2.00 -21.79 -16.52
N ARG A 105 -3.00 -22.65 -16.81
CA ARG A 105 -4.02 -23.24 -15.92
C ARG A 105 -3.92 -22.73 -14.48
N ARG A 106 -4.69 -21.68 -14.14
CA ARG A 106 -4.85 -21.20 -12.75
C ARG A 106 -5.31 -22.36 -11.89
N VAL A 107 -4.39 -22.98 -11.17
CA VAL A 107 -4.72 -23.99 -10.16
C VAL A 107 -5.31 -23.21 -8.98
N VAL A 108 -6.64 -23.16 -8.89
CA VAL A 108 -7.39 -22.41 -7.88
C VAL A 108 -6.90 -22.73 -6.45
N TRP A 109 -6.48 -23.98 -6.23
CA TRP A 109 -5.84 -24.44 -5.00
C TRP A 109 -4.53 -23.73 -4.67
N ARG A 110 -3.66 -23.46 -5.67
CA ARG A 110 -2.46 -22.63 -5.46
C ARG A 110 -2.84 -21.20 -5.10
N GLY A 111 -3.94 -20.67 -5.63
CA GLY A 111 -4.46 -19.35 -5.24
C GLY A 111 -4.88 -19.30 -3.76
N TRP A 112 -5.61 -20.32 -3.31
CA TRP A 112 -6.02 -20.47 -1.90
C TRP A 112 -4.83 -20.67 -0.96
N LEU A 113 -3.88 -21.55 -1.31
CA LEU A 113 -2.68 -21.78 -0.54
C LEU A 113 -1.83 -20.50 -0.44
N ARG A 114 -1.74 -19.72 -1.53
CA ARG A 114 -1.05 -18.42 -1.54
C ARG A 114 -1.75 -17.40 -0.65
N GLY A 115 -3.07 -17.28 -0.74
CA GLY A 115 -3.84 -16.37 0.12
C GLY A 115 -3.72 -16.72 1.61
N PHE A 116 -3.76 -18.02 1.93
CA PHE A 116 -3.65 -18.50 3.30
C PHE A 116 -2.23 -18.44 3.86
N LEU A 117 -1.19 -18.53 3.03
CA LEU A 117 0.19 -18.28 3.48
C LEU A 117 0.46 -16.77 3.58
N ALA A 118 -0.01 -16.00 2.61
CA ALA A 118 0.25 -14.57 2.50
C ALA A 118 -0.51 -13.75 3.55
N GLY A 119 -1.76 -14.11 3.86
CA GLY A 119 -2.59 -13.39 4.81
C GLY A 119 -1.95 -13.36 6.21
N PRO A 120 -1.71 -14.50 6.86
CA PRO A 120 -1.07 -14.57 8.18
C PRO A 120 0.34 -13.99 8.16
N LEU A 121 1.15 -14.28 7.14
CA LEU A 121 2.53 -13.78 7.08
C LEU A 121 2.59 -12.26 6.94
N ALA A 122 1.75 -11.67 6.08
CA ALA A 122 1.62 -10.23 5.99
C ALA A 122 1.06 -9.64 7.30
N GLY A 123 0.16 -10.35 7.98
CA GLY A 123 -0.37 -9.95 9.28
C GLY A 123 0.71 -9.88 10.35
N VAL A 124 1.55 -10.91 10.47
CA VAL A 124 2.68 -10.93 11.42
C VAL A 124 3.68 -9.82 11.11
N ALA A 125 4.03 -9.62 9.84
CA ALA A 125 4.92 -8.53 9.44
C ALA A 125 4.32 -7.14 9.77
N ALA A 126 3.02 -6.95 9.52
CA ALA A 126 2.31 -5.73 9.83
C ALA A 126 2.24 -5.46 11.34
N LEU A 127 1.95 -6.48 12.15
CA LEU A 127 1.96 -6.41 13.60
C LEU A 127 3.36 -6.08 14.14
N GLY A 128 4.40 -6.72 13.61
CA GLY A 128 5.79 -6.43 13.95
C GLY A 128 6.15 -4.96 13.67
N CYS A 129 5.78 -4.43 12.50
CA CYS A 129 5.93 -3.02 12.17
C CYS A 129 5.17 -2.09 13.13
N GLY A 130 3.89 -2.40 13.43
CA GLY A 130 3.08 -1.61 14.36
C GLY A 130 3.69 -1.57 15.76
N LEU A 131 4.19 -2.72 16.24
CA LEU A 131 4.88 -2.83 17.53
C LEU A 131 6.20 -2.08 17.55
N ALA A 132 7.01 -2.22 16.50
CA ALA A 132 8.26 -1.49 16.35
C ALA A 132 8.04 0.03 16.36
N VAL A 133 6.97 0.53 15.74
CA VAL A 133 6.62 1.95 15.82
C VAL A 133 6.16 2.34 17.24
N ALA A 134 5.33 1.51 17.89
CA ALA A 134 4.86 1.79 19.23
C ALA A 134 6.02 1.90 20.25
N ILE A 135 7.04 1.06 20.12
CA ILE A 135 8.19 1.00 21.03
C ILE A 135 9.30 1.97 20.61
N CYS A 136 9.67 1.99 19.33
CA CYS A 136 10.91 2.61 18.88
C CYS A 136 10.77 4.04 18.38
N ALA A 137 9.60 4.45 17.86
CA ALA A 137 9.40 5.78 17.31
C ALA A 137 9.61 6.87 18.39
N PRO A 138 10.03 8.09 18.05
CA PRO A 138 10.09 9.22 19.01
C PRO A 138 8.69 9.83 19.27
N GLY A 139 8.51 10.55 20.39
CA GLY A 139 7.25 11.25 20.75
C GLY A 139 6.51 10.75 22.01
N ALA A 140 5.27 11.16 22.23
CA ALA A 140 4.47 10.69 23.37
C ALA A 140 4.02 9.23 23.20
N VAL A 141 4.03 8.43 24.29
CA VAL A 141 3.66 7.00 24.28
C VAL A 141 2.29 6.78 23.65
N GLN A 142 1.31 7.62 24.02
CA GLN A 142 -0.05 7.56 23.49
C GLN A 142 -0.09 7.75 21.96
N SER A 143 0.70 8.68 21.41
CA SER A 143 0.74 8.92 19.97
C SER A 143 1.37 7.76 19.21
N ARG A 144 2.47 7.18 19.73
CA ARG A 144 3.14 6.04 19.10
C ARG A 144 2.27 4.79 19.07
N MET A 145 1.52 4.53 20.15
CA MET A 145 0.56 3.41 20.19
C MET A 145 -0.57 3.58 19.16
N VAL A 146 -1.12 4.79 19.03
CA VAL A 146 -2.17 5.08 18.05
C VAL A 146 -1.63 4.92 16.62
N ILE A 147 -0.44 5.45 16.33
CA ILE A 147 0.18 5.32 15.01
C ILE A 147 0.49 3.85 14.70
N GLY A 148 1.08 3.14 15.66
CA GLY A 148 1.39 1.71 15.54
C GLY A 148 0.14 0.89 15.23
N GLY A 149 -0.96 1.09 15.96
CA GLY A 149 -2.23 0.41 15.72
C GLY A 149 -2.87 0.75 14.37
N LEU A 150 -2.80 2.01 13.93
CA LEU A 150 -3.31 2.43 12.63
C LEU A 150 -2.51 1.87 11.45
N LEU A 151 -1.20 1.67 11.60
CA LEU A 151 -0.34 1.14 10.53
C LEU A 151 -0.64 -0.32 10.19
N VAL A 152 -0.98 -1.14 11.19
CA VAL A 152 -1.20 -2.59 11.02
C VAL A 152 -2.19 -2.92 9.89
N PRO A 153 -3.44 -2.41 9.87
CA PRO A 153 -4.41 -2.79 8.83
C PRO A 153 -3.96 -2.38 7.42
N PHE A 154 -3.28 -1.25 7.26
CA PHE A 154 -2.79 -0.81 5.95
C PHE A 154 -1.63 -1.68 5.45
N LEU A 155 -0.66 -1.96 6.33
CA LEU A 155 0.47 -2.83 5.99
C LEU A 155 0.00 -4.25 5.71
N TRP A 156 -1.01 -4.72 6.46
CA TRP A 156 -1.57 -6.04 6.26
C TRP A 156 -2.30 -6.14 4.91
N ALA A 157 -3.21 -5.20 4.62
CA ALA A 157 -3.92 -5.16 3.34
C ALA A 157 -2.96 -4.97 2.15
N GLY A 158 -1.97 -4.09 2.29
CA GLY A 158 -0.94 -3.86 1.28
C GLY A 158 -0.06 -5.10 1.04
N GLY A 159 0.35 -5.78 2.11
CA GLY A 159 1.09 -7.03 2.03
C GLY A 159 0.29 -8.14 1.35
N MET A 160 -1.01 -8.23 1.63
CA MET A 160 -1.92 -9.16 0.95
C MET A 160 -2.09 -8.83 -0.53
N ALA A 161 -2.29 -7.56 -0.89
CA ALA A 161 -2.41 -7.14 -2.28
C ALA A 161 -1.11 -7.40 -3.07
N TRP A 162 0.05 -7.12 -2.46
CA TRP A 162 1.35 -7.32 -3.08
C TRP A 162 1.68 -8.80 -3.31
N THR A 163 1.47 -9.64 -2.30
CA THR A 163 1.68 -11.11 -2.40
C THR A 163 0.78 -11.77 -3.45
N LEU A 164 -0.46 -11.30 -3.59
CA LEU A 164 -1.38 -11.79 -4.63
C LEU A 164 -1.00 -11.32 -6.04
N SER A 165 -0.29 -10.19 -6.15
CA SER A 165 0.15 -9.61 -7.43
C SER A 165 1.52 -10.12 -7.89
N ASP A 166 2.28 -10.83 -7.04
CA ASP A 166 3.63 -11.31 -7.35
C ASP A 166 3.60 -12.72 -7.96
N ASP A 167 4.26 -12.90 -9.11
CA ASP A 167 4.40 -14.20 -9.77
C ASP A 167 5.28 -15.18 -8.97
N ARG A 168 6.14 -14.65 -8.07
CA ARG A 168 7.08 -15.43 -7.25
C ARG A 168 6.81 -15.25 -5.76
N ILE A 169 5.93 -16.10 -5.22
CA ILE A 169 5.59 -16.10 -3.78
C ILE A 169 6.80 -16.22 -2.87
N LEU A 170 7.82 -16.98 -3.26
CA LEU A 170 9.05 -17.12 -2.48
C LEU A 170 9.72 -15.76 -2.19
N ARG A 171 9.66 -14.81 -3.13
CA ARG A 171 10.19 -13.46 -2.92
C ARG A 171 9.35 -12.69 -1.91
N ALA A 172 8.03 -12.72 -2.08
CA ALA A 172 7.12 -12.03 -1.18
C ALA A 172 7.19 -12.62 0.25
N THR A 173 7.27 -13.94 0.39
CA THR A 173 7.49 -14.63 1.67
C THR A 173 8.81 -14.20 2.28
N ALA A 174 9.93 -14.28 1.55
CA ALA A 174 11.24 -13.90 2.09
C ALA A 174 11.29 -12.45 2.58
N VAL A 175 10.71 -11.51 1.82
CA VAL A 175 10.65 -10.11 2.22
C VAL A 175 9.77 -9.92 3.45
N LEU A 176 8.57 -10.49 3.49
CA LEU A 176 7.67 -10.36 4.63
C LEU A 176 8.25 -11.00 5.90
N THR A 177 8.89 -12.16 5.78
CA THR A 177 9.61 -12.79 6.88
C THR A 177 10.77 -11.91 7.35
N GLY A 178 11.54 -11.33 6.44
CA GLY A 178 12.63 -10.40 6.76
C GLY A 178 12.12 -9.15 7.50
N VAL A 179 11.02 -8.56 7.04
CA VAL A 179 10.38 -7.41 7.71
C VAL A 179 9.89 -7.79 9.10
N ALA A 180 9.24 -8.95 9.25
CA ALA A 180 8.77 -9.44 10.55
C ALA A 180 9.94 -9.63 11.53
N VAL A 181 11.02 -10.31 11.10
CA VAL A 181 12.21 -10.54 11.93
C VAL A 181 12.89 -9.24 12.29
N ALA A 182 13.07 -8.31 11.35
CA ALA A 182 13.74 -7.04 11.61
C ALA A 182 12.93 -6.15 12.57
N THR A 183 11.61 -6.07 12.38
CA THR A 183 10.75 -5.21 13.21
C THR A 183 10.51 -5.77 14.60
N LEU A 184 10.24 -7.08 14.72
CA LEU A 184 10.18 -7.75 16.02
C LEU A 184 11.53 -7.70 16.73
N GLY A 185 12.62 -7.98 16.01
CA GLY A 185 13.98 -7.89 16.56
C GLY A 185 14.30 -6.51 17.11
N ALA A 186 14.01 -5.44 16.36
CA ALA A 186 14.19 -4.07 16.82
C ALA A 186 13.33 -3.73 18.06
N ALA A 187 12.07 -4.19 18.08
CA ALA A 187 11.16 -4.03 19.21
C ALA A 187 11.70 -4.71 20.48
N PHE A 188 12.14 -5.97 20.38
CA PHE A 188 12.68 -6.72 21.51
C PHE A 188 14.03 -6.19 21.98
N LEU A 189 14.94 -5.79 21.07
CA LEU A 189 16.25 -5.24 21.46
C LEU A 189 16.09 -3.95 22.28
N LYS A 190 15.17 -3.08 21.87
CA LYS A 190 14.93 -1.81 22.56
C LYS A 190 14.10 -2.00 23.83
N GLY A 191 13.23 -3.01 23.89
CA GLY A 191 12.50 -3.36 25.12
C GLY A 191 13.35 -4.03 26.18
N ALA A 192 14.53 -4.57 25.81
CA ALA A 192 15.49 -5.20 26.72
C ALA A 192 16.58 -4.25 27.27
N LEU A 193 16.69 -3.04 26.69
CA LEU A 193 17.59 -1.96 27.13
C LEU A 193 16.85 -0.98 28.04
#